data_AF-A0A1W1CLL3-F1
#
_entry.id   AF-A0A1W1CLL3-F1
#
_cell.length_a   1.000
_cell.length_b   1.000
_cell.length_c   1.000
_cell.angle_alpha   90.00
_cell.angle_beta   90.00
_cell.angle_gamma   90.00
#
_symmetry.space_group_name_H-M   'P 1'
#
loop_
_entity.id
_entity.type
_entity.pdbx_description
1 polymer ?
#
loop_
_entity_poly.entity_id
_entity_poly.type
_entity_poly.pdbx_seq_one_letter_code
_entity_poly.pdbx_strand_id
1 'polypeptide(L)'
;MKIKRREFLILSSILGLSSTLSAEVPTTFEKAFKEVVPLVKAVQAHLFPEGGDLPSSDSMGCTKFLFDTINHFRFDKDIRAFVLEGAKELNIREKGKFLSMTSEEKEKALRSYEDTRYGKSWLSRIMTLTMEGMFCDPIYGSNIDKKAWKALGHNESFPRPKEKYLGLSNV
;
A
#
# COMPACT_ATOMS: atom_id res chain seq x y z
N MET A 1 -18.34 -15.58 46.69
CA MET A 1 -19.55 -14.90 46.17
C MET A 1 -19.87 -15.52 44.81
N LYS A 2 -20.98 -16.30 44.68
CA LYS A 2 -21.37 -16.94 43.41
C LYS A 2 -22.30 -16.00 42.64
N ILE A 3 -21.80 -15.37 41.58
CA ILE A 3 -22.59 -14.50 40.71
C ILE A 3 -23.57 -15.37 39.92
N LYS A 4 -24.86 -15.00 39.91
CA LYS A 4 -25.87 -15.73 39.13
C LYS A 4 -25.75 -15.34 37.66
N ARG A 5 -25.99 -16.29 36.76
CA ARG A 5 -25.87 -16.12 35.29
C ARG A 5 -26.63 -14.90 34.73
N ARG A 6 -27.73 -14.52 35.38
CA ARG A 6 -28.53 -13.32 35.02
C ARG A 6 -27.85 -12.01 35.42
N GLU A 7 -27.13 -11.98 36.55
CA GLU A 7 -26.35 -10.81 36.99
C GLU A 7 -25.13 -10.61 36.09
N PHE A 8 -24.50 -11.71 35.65
CA PHE A 8 -23.41 -11.67 34.67
C PHE A 8 -23.86 -11.06 33.33
N LEU A 9 -25.03 -11.45 32.82
CA LEU A 9 -25.54 -10.93 31.55
C LEU A 9 -25.87 -9.43 31.62
N ILE A 10 -26.43 -8.97 32.74
CA ILE A 10 -26.71 -7.55 32.96
C ILE A 10 -25.41 -6.74 33.06
N LEU A 11 -24.38 -7.27 33.73
CA LEU A 11 -23.07 -6.62 33.82
C LEU A 11 -22.40 -6.52 32.43
N SER A 12 -22.56 -7.53 31.58
CA SER A 12 -22.02 -7.53 30.22
C SER A 12 -22.73 -6.56 29.26
N SER A 13 -24.01 -6.24 29.49
CA SER A 13 -24.73 -5.28 28.64
C SER A 13 -24.28 -3.83 28.83
N ILE A 14 -23.71 -3.47 29.98
CA ILE A 14 -23.21 -2.11 30.25
C ILE A 14 -21.83 -1.89 29.62
N LEU A 15 -21.01 -2.94 29.52
CA LEU A 15 -19.74 -2.93 28.78
C LEU A 15 -19.93 -3.06 27.25
N GLY A 16 -21.15 -3.34 26.81
CA GLY A 16 -21.55 -3.46 25.40
C GLY A 16 -21.84 -2.13 24.70
N LEU A 17 -21.71 -1.00 25.39
CA LEU A 17 -21.53 0.30 24.74
C LEU A 17 -20.11 0.35 24.17
N SER A 18 -19.90 -0.51 23.17
CA SER A 18 -18.80 -0.45 22.23
C SER A 18 -18.63 1.01 21.87
N SER A 19 -17.45 1.53 22.19
CA SER A 19 -17.03 2.84 21.75
C SER A 19 -17.28 2.89 20.25
N THR A 20 -18.33 3.60 19.84
CA THR A 20 -18.39 4.20 18.51
C THR A 20 -17.34 5.31 18.52
N LEU A 21 -16.07 4.90 18.57
CA LEU A 21 -14.98 5.67 18.01
C LEU A 21 -15.34 5.76 16.53
N SER A 22 -16.08 6.82 16.20
CA SER A 22 -16.12 7.39 14.87
C SER A 22 -14.67 7.75 14.57
N ALA A 23 -13.99 6.78 13.98
CA ALA A 23 -12.56 6.83 13.85
C ALA A 23 -12.28 7.80 12.69
N GLU A 24 -11.76 8.99 13.01
CA GLU A 24 -11.14 9.93 12.07
C GLU A 24 -9.81 9.35 11.51
N VAL A 25 -9.86 8.10 11.03
CA VAL A 25 -8.71 7.34 10.51
C VAL A 25 -8.15 7.93 9.21
N PRO A 26 -8.93 8.54 8.28
CA PRO A 26 -8.38 9.03 7.02
C PRO A 26 -7.28 10.08 7.24
N THR A 27 -7.51 11.05 8.14
CA THR A 27 -6.59 12.18 8.34
C THR A 27 -5.24 11.76 8.93
N THR A 28 -5.25 10.80 9.86
CA THR A 28 -4.03 10.30 10.52
C THR A 28 -3.22 9.41 9.57
N PHE A 29 -3.88 8.54 8.81
CA PHE A 29 -3.21 7.70 7.83
C PHE A 29 -2.61 8.53 6.70
N GLU A 30 -3.36 9.48 6.13
CA GLU A 30 -2.86 10.33 5.05
C GLU A 30 -1.60 11.09 5.44
N LYS A 31 -1.57 11.61 6.67
CA LYS A 31 -0.37 12.27 7.21
C LYS A 31 0.80 11.29 7.31
N ALA A 32 0.58 10.10 7.88
CA ALA A 32 1.62 9.08 8.01
C ALA A 32 2.12 8.57 6.65
N PHE A 33 1.24 8.45 5.66
CA PHE A 33 1.61 8.05 4.31
C PHE A 33 2.42 9.15 3.62
N LYS A 34 2.02 10.43 3.73
CA LYS A 34 2.77 11.58 3.22
C LYS A 34 4.23 11.59 3.67
N GLU A 35 4.51 11.17 4.90
CA GLU A 35 5.88 11.07 5.43
C GLU A 35 6.73 10.00 4.71
N VAL A 36 6.13 8.88 4.30
CA VAL A 36 6.85 7.74 3.70
C VAL A 36 6.74 7.65 2.18
N VAL A 37 5.83 8.41 1.55
CA VAL A 37 5.62 8.41 0.09
C VAL A 37 6.92 8.51 -0.70
N PRO A 38 7.86 9.42 -0.38
CA PRO A 38 9.09 9.53 -1.16
C PRO A 38 9.91 8.24 -1.15
N LEU A 39 9.95 7.54 -0.01
CA LEU A 39 10.65 6.25 0.15
C LEU A 39 9.96 5.16 -0.64
N VAL A 40 8.65 5.02 -0.48
CA VAL A 40 7.86 4.03 -1.21
C VAL A 40 8.00 4.25 -2.72
N LYS A 41 7.89 5.50 -3.17
CA LYS A 41 8.10 5.86 -4.59
C LYS A 41 9.49 5.47 -5.07
N ALA A 42 10.54 5.79 -4.31
CA ALA A 42 11.91 5.44 -4.67
C ALA A 42 12.11 3.92 -4.76
N VAL A 43 11.51 3.14 -3.86
CA VAL A 43 11.54 1.67 -3.94
C VAL A 43 10.78 1.15 -5.16
N GLN A 44 9.59 1.67 -5.44
CA GLN A 44 8.81 1.28 -6.62
C GLN A 44 9.57 1.57 -7.92
N ALA A 45 10.18 2.75 -8.03
CA ALA A 45 10.96 3.15 -9.20
C ALA A 45 12.24 2.32 -9.35
N HIS A 46 12.82 1.84 -8.24
CA HIS A 46 13.94 0.91 -8.29
C HIS A 46 13.53 -0.49 -8.75
N LEU A 47 12.39 -0.99 -8.28
CA LEU A 47 11.84 -2.30 -8.68
C LEU A 47 11.37 -2.31 -10.14
N PHE A 48 10.81 -1.20 -10.62
CA PHE A 48 10.29 -1.03 -11.98
C PHE A 48 10.82 0.27 -12.59
N PRO A 49 12.09 0.29 -13.02
CA PRO A 49 12.75 1.48 -13.54
C PRO A 49 12.27 1.87 -14.94
N GLU A 50 12.60 3.10 -15.35
CA GLU A 50 12.47 3.49 -16.76
C GLU A 50 13.40 2.67 -17.66
N GLY A 51 12.92 2.34 -18.86
CA GLY A 51 13.69 1.55 -19.83
C GLY A 51 13.79 0.06 -19.53
N GLY A 52 13.11 -0.45 -18.49
CA GLY A 52 12.95 -1.89 -18.27
C GLY A 52 11.98 -2.55 -19.25
N ASP A 53 11.87 -3.89 -19.17
CA ASP A 53 10.95 -4.68 -20.01
C ASP A 53 9.48 -4.32 -19.77
N LEU A 54 9.17 -3.92 -18.54
CA LEU A 54 7.87 -3.38 -18.15
C LEU A 54 7.93 -1.85 -18.05
N PRO A 55 6.82 -1.14 -18.26
CA PRO A 55 6.77 0.29 -18.02
C PRO A 55 7.15 0.65 -16.59
N SER A 56 7.76 1.83 -16.39
CA SER A 56 8.17 2.24 -15.06
C SER A 56 6.99 2.45 -14.11
N SER A 57 7.21 2.23 -12.81
CA SER A 57 6.19 2.47 -11.78
C SER A 57 5.64 3.91 -11.85
N ASP A 58 6.52 4.87 -12.15
CA ASP A 58 6.21 6.29 -12.26
C ASP A 58 5.33 6.58 -13.48
N SER A 59 5.70 6.09 -14.66
CA SER A 59 4.90 6.27 -15.87
C SER A 59 3.51 5.66 -15.76
N MET A 60 3.38 4.61 -14.93
CA MET A 60 2.12 3.90 -14.71
C MET A 60 1.31 4.47 -13.54
N GLY A 61 1.81 5.44 -12.77
CA GLY A 61 1.06 6.01 -11.64
C GLY A 61 0.89 5.06 -10.44
N CYS A 62 1.80 4.09 -10.26
CA CYS A 62 1.65 3.01 -9.27
C CYS A 62 1.62 3.54 -7.82
N THR A 63 2.37 4.59 -7.51
CA THR A 63 2.37 5.18 -6.15
C THR A 63 1.02 5.81 -5.81
N LYS A 64 0.37 6.46 -6.78
CA LYS A 64 -0.98 7.02 -6.59
C LYS A 64 -1.99 5.90 -6.38
N PHE A 65 -1.94 4.86 -7.20
CA PHE A 65 -2.82 3.70 -7.04
C PHE A 65 -2.65 3.05 -5.67
N LEU A 66 -1.41 2.86 -5.22
CA LEU A 66 -1.11 2.34 -3.90
C LEU A 66 -1.79 3.19 -2.83
N PHE A 67 -1.63 4.52 -2.86
CA PHE A 67 -2.29 5.43 -1.94
C PHE A 67 -3.81 5.27 -1.95
N ASP A 68 -4.44 5.40 -3.12
CA ASP A 68 -5.89 5.34 -3.26
C ASP A 68 -6.46 4.01 -2.73
N THR A 69 -5.74 2.90 -3.01
CA THR A 69 -6.12 1.54 -2.59
C THR A 69 -6.00 1.40 -1.08
N ILE A 70 -4.84 1.68 -0.50
CA ILE A 70 -4.62 1.43 0.92
C ILE A 70 -5.26 2.49 1.80
N ASN A 71 -5.62 3.68 1.27
CA ASN A 71 -6.36 4.70 2.02
C ASN A 71 -7.83 4.30 2.22
N HIS A 72 -8.40 3.49 1.33
CA HIS A 72 -9.81 3.08 1.40
C HIS A 72 -10.17 2.41 2.74
N PHE A 73 -11.27 2.83 3.37
CA PHE A 73 -11.60 2.44 4.76
C PHE A 73 -11.81 0.93 4.98
N ARG A 74 -12.17 0.19 3.92
CA ARG A 74 -12.30 -1.29 3.95
C ARG A 74 -11.02 -2.03 3.64
N PHE A 75 -9.96 -1.33 3.24
CA PHE A 75 -8.68 -1.96 3.01
C PHE A 75 -8.13 -2.53 4.32
N ASP A 76 -7.42 -3.65 4.20
CA ASP A 76 -6.82 -4.34 5.33
C ASP A 76 -5.90 -3.39 6.12
N LYS A 77 -6.24 -3.19 7.41
CA LYS A 77 -5.53 -2.25 8.28
C LYS A 77 -4.11 -2.72 8.60
N ASP A 78 -3.87 -4.03 8.64
CA ASP A 78 -2.57 -4.60 8.94
C ASP A 78 -1.65 -4.44 7.72
N ILE A 79 -2.16 -4.67 6.50
CA ILE A 79 -1.40 -4.38 5.28
C ILE A 79 -1.08 -2.88 5.18
N ARG A 80 -2.05 -2.01 5.49
CA ARG A 80 -1.85 -0.55 5.52
C ARG A 80 -0.72 -0.16 6.49
N ALA A 81 -0.75 -0.67 7.72
CA ALA A 81 0.31 -0.43 8.70
C ALA A 81 1.65 -0.98 8.23
N PHE A 82 1.67 -2.20 7.70
CA PHE A 82 2.87 -2.88 7.22
C PHE A 82 3.58 -2.10 6.10
N VAL A 83 2.84 -1.51 5.15
CA VAL A 83 3.42 -0.64 4.12
C VAL A 83 4.16 0.56 4.74
N LEU A 84 3.53 1.24 5.70
CA LEU A 84 4.13 2.40 6.37
C LEU A 84 5.35 2.02 7.22
N GLU A 85 5.22 0.97 8.01
CA GLU A 85 6.24 0.54 8.97
C GLU A 85 7.49 0.05 8.27
N GLY A 86 7.38 -0.74 7.19
CA GLY A 86 8.57 -1.18 6.47
C GLY A 86 9.28 -0.09 5.69
N ALA A 87 8.59 0.97 5.26
CA ALA A 87 9.26 2.15 4.72
C ALA A 87 10.04 2.91 5.81
N LYS A 88 9.46 3.04 7.01
CA LYS A 88 10.13 3.66 8.16
C LYS A 88 11.34 2.85 8.62
N GLU A 89 11.20 1.52 8.68
CA GLU A 89 12.29 0.61 9.03
C GLU A 89 13.45 0.76 8.04
N LEU A 90 13.18 0.71 6.72
CA LEU A 90 14.20 0.91 5.69
C LEU A 90 14.91 2.25 5.87
N ASN A 91 14.15 3.31 6.13
CA ASN A 91 14.73 4.63 6.36
C ASN A 91 15.64 4.68 7.59
N ILE A 92 15.25 4.03 8.68
CA ILE A 92 16.05 3.94 9.91
C ILE A 92 17.32 3.12 9.65
N ARG A 93 17.19 1.97 9.00
CA ARG A 93 18.29 1.08 8.62
C ARG A 93 19.36 1.82 7.81
N GLU A 94 18.91 2.59 6.82
CA GLU A 94 19.79 3.38 5.95
C GLU A 94 20.11 4.78 6.50
N LYS A 95 19.85 5.02 7.80
CA LYS A 95 20.17 6.26 8.52
C LYS A 95 19.65 7.52 7.83
N GLY A 96 18.47 7.44 7.20
CA GLY A 96 17.83 8.54 6.48
C GLY A 96 18.42 8.83 5.09
N LYS A 97 19.36 8.02 4.60
CA LYS A 97 20.11 8.32 3.36
C LYS A 97 19.56 7.65 2.11
N PHE A 98 18.59 6.76 2.23
CA PHE A 98 18.09 5.95 1.11
C PHE A 98 17.67 6.79 -0.11
N LEU A 99 17.02 7.94 0.11
CA LEU A 99 16.58 8.81 -1.00
C LEU A 99 17.74 9.46 -1.75
N SER A 100 18.85 9.75 -1.07
CA SER A 100 20.04 10.39 -1.66
C SER A 100 21.01 9.40 -2.32
N MET A 101 20.79 8.10 -2.16
CA MET A 101 21.65 7.06 -2.73
C MET A 101 21.55 6.98 -4.26
N THR A 102 22.65 6.57 -4.89
CA THR A 102 22.66 6.18 -6.32
C THR A 102 21.83 4.92 -6.55
N SER A 103 21.62 4.56 -7.82
CA SER A 103 20.89 3.34 -8.18
C SER A 103 21.57 2.08 -7.62
N GLU A 104 22.89 1.99 -7.74
CA GLU A 104 23.70 0.87 -7.27
C GLU A 104 23.70 0.77 -5.74
N GLU A 105 23.76 1.92 -5.05
CA GLU A 105 23.66 1.97 -3.60
C GLU A 105 22.28 1.54 -3.11
N LYS A 106 21.19 1.95 -3.80
CA LYS A 106 19.83 1.49 -3.52
C LYS A 106 19.68 -0.01 -3.75
N GLU A 107 20.21 -0.56 -4.84
CA GLU A 107 20.20 -2.02 -5.08
C GLU A 107 20.88 -2.75 -3.92
N LYS A 108 22.07 -2.32 -3.50
CA LYS A 108 22.79 -2.93 -2.38
C LYS A 108 22.01 -2.85 -1.07
N ALA A 109 21.41 -1.69 -0.77
CA ALA A 109 20.60 -1.50 0.43
C ALA A 109 19.36 -2.41 0.42
N LEU A 110 18.64 -2.47 -0.70
CA LEU A 110 17.45 -3.29 -0.85
C LEU A 110 17.76 -4.80 -0.81
N ARG A 111 18.88 -5.25 -1.37
CA ARG A 111 19.34 -6.64 -1.22
C ARG A 111 19.67 -6.99 0.23
N SER A 112 20.40 -6.11 0.92
CA SER A 112 20.67 -6.31 2.35
C SER A 112 19.39 -6.31 3.19
N TYR A 113 18.38 -5.54 2.78
CA TYR A 113 17.08 -5.54 3.43
C TYR A 113 16.28 -6.82 3.13
N GLU A 114 16.33 -7.31 1.90
CA GLU A 114 15.77 -8.59 1.45
C GLU A 114 16.35 -9.79 2.22
N ASP A 115 17.61 -9.74 2.65
CA ASP A 115 18.22 -10.81 3.47
C ASP A 115 17.55 -10.95 4.85
N THR A 116 16.81 -9.93 5.31
CA THR A 116 16.03 -10.02 6.54
C THR A 116 14.66 -10.62 6.27
N ARG A 117 14.12 -11.41 7.22
CA ARG A 117 12.76 -11.96 7.11
C ARG A 117 11.69 -10.86 6.90
N TYR A 118 11.84 -9.75 7.61
CA TYR A 118 10.90 -8.64 7.57
C TYR A 118 11.01 -7.88 6.23
N GLY A 119 12.21 -7.47 5.83
CA GLY A 119 12.46 -6.75 4.58
C GLY A 119 12.09 -7.56 3.34
N LYS A 120 12.39 -8.87 3.32
CA LYS A 120 11.89 -9.77 2.27
C LYS A 120 10.37 -9.71 2.11
N SER A 121 9.65 -9.82 3.22
CA SER A 121 8.19 -9.81 3.24
C SER A 121 7.64 -8.45 2.79
N TRP A 122 8.30 -7.36 3.20
CA TRP A 122 7.90 -6.01 2.85
C TRP A 122 8.17 -5.70 1.37
N LEU A 123 9.36 -5.99 0.85
CA LEU A 123 9.70 -5.82 -0.56
C LEU A 123 8.80 -6.65 -1.47
N SER A 124 8.52 -7.89 -1.09
CA SER A 124 7.55 -8.73 -1.80
C SER A 124 6.17 -8.07 -1.84
N ARG A 125 5.69 -7.50 -0.72
CA ARG A 125 4.39 -6.82 -0.67
C ARG A 125 4.38 -5.55 -1.53
N ILE A 126 5.42 -4.73 -1.48
CA ILE A 126 5.55 -3.53 -2.32
C ILE A 126 5.57 -3.91 -3.80
N MET A 127 6.32 -4.95 -4.16
CA MET A 127 6.34 -5.46 -5.53
C MET A 127 4.94 -5.92 -5.98
N THR A 128 4.24 -6.72 -5.17
CA THR A 128 2.86 -7.16 -5.45
C THR A 128 1.92 -5.98 -5.65
N LEU A 129 1.87 -5.02 -4.72
CA LEU A 129 0.98 -3.85 -4.82
C LEU A 129 1.33 -2.95 -6.02
N THR A 130 2.62 -2.89 -6.39
CA THR A 130 3.07 -2.15 -7.58
C THR A 130 2.60 -2.84 -8.86
N MET A 131 2.72 -4.16 -8.94
CA MET A 131 2.19 -4.94 -10.07
C MET A 131 0.66 -4.86 -10.15
N GLU A 132 -0.04 -4.89 -9.01
CA GLU A 132 -1.49 -4.69 -8.97
C GLU A 132 -1.88 -3.35 -9.60
N GLY A 133 -1.21 -2.25 -9.25
CA GLY A 133 -1.44 -0.96 -9.90
C GLY A 133 -1.03 -0.94 -11.37
N MET A 134 0.16 -1.47 -11.67
CA MET A 134 0.70 -1.51 -13.03
C MET A 134 -0.23 -2.23 -14.01
N PHE A 135 -0.87 -3.32 -13.59
CA PHE A 135 -1.72 -4.14 -14.44
C PHE A 135 -3.22 -4.00 -14.18
N CYS A 136 -3.65 -3.07 -13.31
CA CYS A 136 -5.07 -2.83 -13.08
C CYS A 136 -5.77 -2.26 -14.32
N ASP A 137 -7.09 -2.22 -14.28
CA ASP A 137 -7.85 -1.47 -15.26
C ASP A 137 -7.51 0.04 -15.16
N PRO A 138 -7.27 0.74 -16.29
CA PRO A 138 -6.94 2.16 -16.28
C PRO A 138 -7.95 3.07 -15.56
N ILE A 139 -9.21 2.64 -15.41
CA ILE A 139 -10.20 3.44 -14.66
C ILE A 139 -9.77 3.71 -13.22
N TYR A 140 -8.88 2.90 -12.63
CA TYR A 140 -8.36 3.09 -11.27
C TYR A 140 -7.25 4.14 -11.18
N GLY A 141 -6.88 4.79 -12.28
CA GLY A 141 -5.87 5.86 -12.29
C GLY A 141 -4.42 5.36 -12.34
N SER A 142 -4.21 4.10 -12.73
CA SER A 142 -2.90 3.52 -13.05
C SER A 142 -2.97 2.80 -14.40
N ASN A 143 -1.96 1.99 -14.76
CA ASN A 143 -1.85 1.37 -16.10
C ASN A 143 -2.14 2.36 -17.24
N ILE A 144 -1.46 3.52 -17.21
CA ILE A 144 -1.74 4.66 -18.10
C ILE A 144 -1.62 4.22 -19.57
N ASP A 145 -2.61 4.59 -20.37
CA ASP A 145 -2.77 4.21 -21.79
C ASP A 145 -2.72 2.70 -22.07
N LYS A 146 -3.00 1.87 -21.05
CA LYS A 146 -2.91 0.40 -21.11
C LYS A 146 -1.49 -0.08 -21.46
N LYS A 147 -0.46 0.72 -21.17
CA LYS A 147 0.92 0.44 -21.58
C LYS A 147 1.46 -0.84 -20.95
N ALA A 148 1.10 -1.15 -19.70
CA ALA A 148 1.54 -2.39 -19.07
C ALA A 148 0.90 -3.62 -19.71
N TRP A 149 -0.38 -3.54 -20.09
CA TRP A 149 -1.03 -4.61 -20.86
C TRP A 149 -0.38 -4.80 -22.23
N LYS A 150 -0.09 -3.70 -22.94
CA LYS A 150 0.59 -3.73 -24.24
C LYS A 150 1.98 -4.38 -24.13
N ALA A 151 2.74 -4.07 -23.08
CA ALA A 151 4.06 -4.66 -22.83
C ALA A 151 3.99 -6.19 -22.67
N LEU A 152 2.90 -6.71 -22.11
CA LEU A 152 2.68 -8.16 -21.97
C LEU A 152 2.00 -8.81 -23.19
N GLY A 153 1.68 -8.05 -24.24
CA GLY A 153 0.81 -8.55 -25.32
C GLY A 153 -0.58 -8.95 -24.84
N HIS A 154 -1.03 -8.42 -23.70
CA HIS A 154 -2.33 -8.71 -23.11
C HIS A 154 -3.43 -7.92 -23.83
N ASN A 155 -4.45 -8.64 -24.31
CA ASN A 155 -5.65 -8.03 -24.86
C ASN A 155 -6.62 -7.64 -23.75
N GLU A 156 -7.32 -6.52 -23.95
CA GLU A 156 -8.32 -6.05 -22.99
C GLU A 156 -9.37 -7.12 -22.72
N SER A 157 -9.60 -7.41 -21.43
CA SER A 157 -10.67 -8.32 -21.01
C SER A 157 -12.02 -7.61 -21.09
N PHE A 158 -13.03 -8.26 -21.69
CA PHE A 158 -14.39 -7.73 -21.79
C PHE A 158 -15.37 -8.58 -20.94
N PRO A 159 -16.33 -7.95 -20.22
CA PRO A 159 -16.54 -6.50 -20.12
C PRO A 159 -15.55 -5.84 -19.16
N ARG A 160 -15.13 -4.62 -19.48
CA ARG A 160 -14.37 -3.76 -18.56
C ARG A 160 -15.30 -3.11 -17.54
N PRO A 161 -14.81 -2.82 -16.32
CA PRO A 161 -15.56 -2.01 -15.37
C PRO A 161 -15.86 -0.63 -15.96
N LYS A 162 -17.09 -0.15 -15.74
CA LYS A 162 -17.54 1.17 -16.20
C LYS A 162 -17.33 2.26 -15.15
N GLU A 163 -17.15 1.86 -13.89
CA GLU A 163 -17.03 2.72 -12.72
C GLU A 163 -16.04 2.09 -11.73
N LYS A 164 -15.41 2.93 -10.88
CA LYS A 164 -14.48 2.47 -9.85
C LYS A 164 -15.24 1.74 -8.74
N TYR A 165 -14.80 0.53 -8.37
CA TYR A 165 -15.37 -0.18 -7.21
C TYR A 165 -15.12 0.50 -5.86
N LEU A 166 -14.10 1.35 -5.76
CA LEU A 166 -13.77 2.08 -4.52
C LEU A 166 -14.76 3.21 -4.19
N GLY A 167 -15.78 3.43 -5.03
CA GLY A 167 -16.70 4.56 -4.92
C GLY A 167 -15.98 5.89 -5.16
N LEU A 168 -16.74 6.95 -5.42
CA LEU A 168 -16.19 8.30 -5.25
C LEU A 168 -15.98 8.49 -3.75
N SER A 169 -14.72 8.47 -3.31
CA SER A 169 -14.36 8.95 -1.98
C SER A 169 -14.70 10.44 -1.92
N ASN A 170 -15.95 10.75 -1.57
CA ASN A 170 -16.35 12.08 -1.13
C ASN A 170 -15.79 12.26 0.29
N VAL A 171 -14.49 12.56 0.37
CA VAL A 171 -13.86 13.16 1.55
C VAL A 171 -13.36 14.52 1.13
#